data_AF-A0A1E5TDX4-F1
#
_entry.id   AF-A0A1E5TDX4-F1
#
_cell.length_a   1.000
_cell.length_b   1.000
_cell.length_c   1.000
_cell.angle_alpha   90.00
_cell.angle_beta   90.00
_cell.angle_gamma   90.00
#
_symmetry.space_group_name_H-M   'P 1'
#
loop_
_entity.id
_entity.type
_entity.pdbx_description
1 polymer ?
#
loop_
_entity_poly.entity_id
_entity_poly.type
_entity_poly.pdbx_seq_one_letter_code
_entity_poly.pdbx_strand_id
1 'polypeptide(L)'
;MKPLKLLIFSLTFVVCISAKQENNNQVIDLKSRLNNKVQRLSSLKSNYILKNIKLIKIKNSILIGQLENLSEFEFTPKEIKSLNIKKIKNSVYETRQCFVKGTKTIISKGDTYPRATIVEYIFNTEEDALKTFEQLNELRKDKSIWIHVSKSPNSMFLEDNRIYYILSGGWYMSGIYKEIERKMKLQ
;
A
#
# COMPACT_ATOMS: atom_id res chain seq x y z
N MET A 1 5.68 -22.55 76.97
CA MET A 1 6.60 -21.39 77.03
C MET A 1 6.66 -20.75 75.65
N LYS A 2 6.35 -19.45 75.54
CA LYS A 2 6.37 -18.68 74.27
C LYS A 2 7.81 -18.63 73.72
N PRO A 3 7.99 -18.82 72.40
CA PRO A 3 8.31 -17.69 71.51
C PRO A 3 7.79 -17.96 70.08
N LEU A 4 7.91 -17.17 69.01
CA LEU A 4 8.46 -15.84 68.73
C LEU A 4 7.64 -15.36 67.51
N LYS A 5 7.09 -14.14 67.55
CA LYS A 5 6.50 -13.50 66.36
C LYS A 5 7.64 -13.14 65.40
N LEU A 6 7.69 -13.77 64.22
CA LEU A 6 8.47 -13.24 63.10
C LEU A 6 7.53 -12.40 62.22
N LEU A 7 7.71 -11.08 62.27
CA LEU A 7 7.13 -10.15 61.32
C LEU A 7 7.90 -10.26 60.00
N ILE A 8 7.23 -10.72 58.94
CA ILE A 8 7.74 -10.61 57.58
C ILE A 8 7.10 -9.36 56.98
N PHE A 9 7.87 -8.28 56.89
CA PHE A 9 7.49 -7.11 56.10
C PHE A 9 7.69 -7.45 54.61
N SER A 10 6.59 -7.65 53.89
CA SER A 10 6.56 -7.69 52.43
C SER A 10 6.85 -6.27 51.92
N LEU A 11 8.07 -6.03 51.45
CA LEU A 11 8.43 -4.79 50.75
C LEU A 11 7.88 -4.85 49.32
N THR A 12 6.68 -4.33 49.10
CA THR A 12 6.07 -4.21 47.77
C THR A 12 6.80 -3.10 47.00
N PHE A 13 7.73 -3.48 46.14
CA PHE A 13 8.37 -2.56 45.20
C PHE A 13 7.37 -2.27 44.07
N VAL A 14 6.54 -1.23 44.25
CA VAL A 14 5.74 -0.67 43.17
C VAL A 14 6.67 0.17 42.31
N VAL A 15 7.24 -0.46 41.28
CA VAL A 15 7.96 0.28 40.23
C VAL A 15 6.90 0.98 39.38
N CYS A 16 6.62 2.24 39.70
CA CYS A 16 5.90 3.14 38.81
C CYS A 16 6.80 3.48 37.61
N ILE A 17 6.78 2.63 36.58
CA ILE A 17 7.30 3.00 35.26
C ILE A 17 6.28 3.95 34.64
N SER A 18 6.46 5.25 34.88
CA SER A 18 5.79 6.28 34.08
C SER A 18 6.46 6.26 32.70
N ALA A 19 5.87 5.49 31.78
CA ALA A 19 6.23 5.53 30.37
C ALA A 19 5.84 6.91 29.83
N LYS A 20 6.80 7.83 29.84
CA LYS A 20 6.70 9.12 29.19
C LYS A 20 6.64 8.82 27.68
N GLN A 21 5.43 8.87 27.12
CA GLN A 21 5.23 8.88 25.66
C GLN A 21 5.95 10.11 25.12
N GLU A 22 7.15 9.91 24.60
CA GLU A 22 7.79 10.87 23.71
C GLU A 22 6.93 10.94 22.45
N ASN A 23 6.03 11.93 22.39
CA ASN A 23 5.46 12.41 21.14
C ASN A 23 6.60 12.99 20.32
N ASN A 24 7.35 12.12 19.66
CA ASN A 24 8.16 12.48 18.51
C ASN A 24 7.17 12.94 17.44
N ASN A 25 6.92 14.25 17.37
CA ASN A 25 6.34 14.92 16.21
C ASN A 25 7.33 14.76 15.04
N GLN A 26 7.46 13.54 14.52
CA GLN A 26 8.13 13.31 13.25
C GLN A 26 7.32 14.06 12.19
N VAL A 27 7.97 15.02 11.55
CA VAL A 27 7.38 15.74 10.43
C VAL A 27 7.15 14.73 9.31
N ILE A 28 5.88 14.41 9.07
CA ILE A 28 5.48 13.45 8.05
C ILE A 28 5.72 14.08 6.67
N ASP A 29 6.57 13.44 5.86
CA ASP A 29 6.77 13.85 4.48
C ASP A 29 5.52 13.51 3.67
N LEU A 30 4.80 14.55 3.21
CA LEU A 30 3.62 14.41 2.34
C LEU A 30 3.93 14.62 0.86
N LYS A 31 5.20 14.85 0.49
CA LYS A 31 5.57 15.04 -0.92
C LYS A 31 5.48 13.73 -1.68
N SER A 32 4.92 13.76 -2.88
CA SER A 32 4.94 12.61 -3.77
C SER A 32 6.36 12.22 -4.15
N ARG A 33 6.66 10.91 -4.12
CA ARG A 33 7.93 10.35 -4.61
C ARG A 33 7.75 9.62 -5.94
N LEU A 34 6.51 9.55 -6.45
CA LEU A 34 6.16 8.75 -7.62
C LEU A 34 6.99 9.11 -8.85
N ASN A 35 7.13 10.39 -9.18
CA ASN A 35 7.89 10.82 -10.37
C ASN A 35 9.35 10.32 -10.34
N ASN A 36 10.04 10.52 -9.22
CA ASN A 36 11.43 10.12 -9.05
C ASN A 36 11.56 8.58 -9.10
N LYS A 37 10.63 7.85 -8.47
CA LYS A 37 10.63 6.39 -8.50
C LYS A 37 10.40 5.84 -9.91
N VAL A 38 9.50 6.42 -10.70
CA VAL A 38 9.18 5.89 -12.04
C VAL A 38 10.24 6.23 -13.09
N GLN A 39 11.01 7.30 -12.92
CA GLN A 39 12.15 7.60 -13.79
C GLN A 39 13.19 6.47 -13.80
N ARG A 40 13.35 5.75 -12.68
CA ARG A 40 14.26 4.60 -12.55
C ARG A 40 13.89 3.44 -13.48
N LEU A 41 12.63 3.37 -13.93
CA LEU A 41 12.14 2.29 -14.79
C LEU A 41 12.71 2.36 -16.23
N SER A 42 13.26 3.50 -16.63
CA SER A 42 14.01 3.64 -17.89
C SER A 42 15.23 2.72 -17.95
N SER A 43 15.82 2.36 -16.80
CA SER A 43 16.98 1.48 -16.74
C SER A 43 16.64 -0.02 -16.86
N LEU A 44 15.35 -0.38 -16.95
CA LEU A 44 14.92 -1.77 -17.11
C LEU A 44 15.10 -2.23 -18.56
N LYS A 45 15.07 -3.55 -18.80
CA LYS A 45 15.27 -4.13 -20.14
C LYS A 45 14.33 -3.50 -21.17
N SER A 46 13.08 -3.27 -20.77
CA SER A 46 12.01 -2.70 -21.59
C SER A 46 12.05 -1.19 -21.76
N ASN A 47 12.97 -0.48 -21.08
CA ASN A 47 13.12 0.98 -21.10
C ASN A 47 11.78 1.72 -20.95
N TYR A 48 11.20 1.69 -19.75
CA TYR A 48 9.89 2.30 -19.53
C TYR A 48 9.96 3.81 -19.58
N ILE A 49 9.03 4.41 -20.33
CA ILE A 49 8.84 5.85 -20.41
C ILE A 49 7.57 6.22 -19.64
N LEU A 50 7.67 7.27 -18.83
CA LEU A 50 6.53 7.93 -18.20
C LEU A 50 5.69 8.62 -19.28
N LYS A 51 4.44 8.19 -19.46
CA LYS A 51 3.52 8.77 -20.46
C LYS A 51 2.63 9.85 -19.86
N ASN A 52 2.21 9.68 -18.61
CA ASN A 52 1.51 10.71 -17.85
C ASN A 52 1.70 10.49 -16.35
N ILE A 53 1.57 11.57 -15.59
CA ILE A 53 1.41 11.56 -14.14
C ILE A 53 0.36 12.61 -13.78
N LYS A 54 -0.58 12.27 -12.90
CA LYS A 54 -1.67 13.15 -12.51
C LYS A 54 -2.04 12.97 -11.05
N LEU A 55 -2.43 14.07 -10.44
CA LEU A 55 -3.21 14.07 -9.21
C LEU A 55 -4.62 13.56 -9.54
N ILE A 56 -5.14 12.62 -8.74
CA ILE A 56 -6.48 12.07 -8.94
C ILE A 56 -7.29 12.13 -7.64
N LYS A 57 -8.62 12.22 -7.77
CA LYS A 57 -9.52 11.99 -6.63
C LYS A 57 -9.40 10.52 -6.23
N ILE A 58 -9.34 10.23 -4.93
CA ILE A 58 -9.21 8.86 -4.40
C ILE A 58 -10.28 7.89 -4.92
N LYS A 59 -11.52 8.37 -5.10
CA LYS A 59 -12.64 7.61 -5.66
C LYS A 59 -12.42 7.15 -7.11
N ASN A 60 -11.53 7.83 -7.85
CA ASN A 60 -11.17 7.48 -9.23
C ASN A 60 -9.92 6.58 -9.27
N SER A 61 -9.37 6.18 -8.13
CA SER A 61 -8.17 5.34 -8.06
C SER A 61 -8.51 3.86 -8.28
N ILE A 62 -7.58 3.12 -8.86
CA ILE A 62 -7.82 1.73 -9.29
C ILE A 62 -7.96 0.72 -8.14
N LEU A 63 -7.47 1.04 -6.94
CA LEU A 63 -7.58 0.15 -5.77
C LEU A 63 -8.68 0.63 -4.83
N ILE A 64 -8.49 1.78 -4.18
CA ILE A 64 -9.45 2.28 -3.17
C ILE A 64 -10.78 2.68 -3.81
N GLY A 65 -10.76 3.31 -4.99
CA GLY A 65 -11.99 3.64 -5.73
C GLY A 65 -12.76 2.40 -6.17
N GLN A 66 -12.05 1.36 -6.59
CA GLN A 66 -12.68 0.08 -6.93
C GLN A 66 -13.29 -0.60 -5.69
N LEU A 67 -12.62 -0.57 -4.54
CA LEU A 67 -13.17 -1.10 -3.28
C LEU A 67 -14.42 -0.34 -2.84
N GLU A 68 -14.44 0.99 -2.98
CA GLU A 68 -15.63 1.81 -2.74
C GLU A 68 -16.79 1.36 -3.63
N ASN A 69 -16.56 1.29 -4.95
CA ASN A 69 -17.59 0.82 -5.89
C ASN A 69 -18.09 -0.58 -5.53
N LEU A 70 -17.18 -1.50 -5.20
CA LEU A 70 -17.54 -2.86 -4.82
C LEU A 70 -18.40 -2.86 -3.54
N SER A 71 -18.09 -2.04 -2.55
CA SER A 71 -18.83 -2.02 -1.29
C SER A 71 -20.32 -1.66 -1.44
N GLU A 72 -20.70 -1.04 -2.55
CA GLU A 72 -22.08 -0.63 -2.85
C GLU A 72 -22.95 -1.76 -3.47
N PHE A 73 -22.35 -2.87 -3.93
CA PHE A 73 -23.11 -3.96 -4.55
C PHE A 73 -23.64 -4.98 -3.53
N GLU A 74 -24.83 -5.51 -3.81
CA GLU A 74 -25.53 -6.48 -2.96
C GLU A 74 -24.73 -7.77 -2.75
N PHE A 75 -24.12 -8.31 -3.81
CA PHE A 75 -23.39 -9.58 -3.80
C PHE A 75 -21.90 -9.46 -3.45
N THR A 76 -21.47 -8.32 -2.90
CA THR A 76 -20.07 -8.11 -2.54
C THR A 76 -19.65 -8.97 -1.35
N PRO A 77 -18.48 -9.63 -1.41
CA PRO A 77 -17.93 -10.40 -0.29
C PRO A 77 -17.94 -9.62 1.03
N LYS A 78 -18.26 -10.31 2.12
CA LYS A 78 -18.40 -9.70 3.46
C LYS A 78 -17.12 -9.02 3.91
N GLU A 79 -15.98 -9.55 3.51
CA GLU A 79 -14.63 -9.05 3.78
C GLU A 79 -14.39 -7.69 3.12
N ILE A 80 -14.96 -7.45 1.94
CA ILE A 80 -14.91 -6.12 1.29
C ILE A 80 -15.89 -5.18 1.99
N LYS A 81 -17.10 -5.66 2.32
CA LYS A 81 -18.11 -4.85 3.02
C LYS A 81 -17.69 -4.46 4.44
N SER A 82 -16.86 -5.26 5.11
CA SER A 82 -16.37 -4.97 6.46
C SER A 82 -15.22 -3.95 6.47
N LEU A 83 -14.61 -3.66 5.32
CA LEU A 83 -13.62 -2.58 5.23
C LEU A 83 -14.27 -1.24 5.49
N ASN A 84 -13.69 -0.46 6.40
CA ASN A 84 -14.10 0.92 6.61
C ASN A 84 -13.48 1.82 5.52
N ILE A 85 -13.99 1.72 4.29
CA ILE A 85 -13.49 2.46 3.13
C ILE A 85 -13.57 3.98 3.37
N LYS A 86 -14.60 4.45 4.06
CA LYS A 86 -14.72 5.87 4.45
C LYS A 86 -13.54 6.32 5.32
N LYS A 87 -13.16 5.53 6.33
CA LYS A 87 -12.00 5.82 7.18
C LYS A 87 -10.71 5.83 6.37
N ILE A 88 -10.49 4.83 5.52
CA ILE A 88 -9.31 4.77 4.63
C ILE A 88 -9.25 6.01 3.74
N LYS A 89 -10.37 6.44 3.15
CA LYS A 89 -10.39 7.63 2.30
C LYS A 89 -10.04 8.90 3.05
N ASN A 90 -10.52 9.03 4.28
CA ASN A 90 -10.26 10.19 5.12
C ASN A 90 -8.81 10.24 5.64
N SER A 91 -8.11 9.11 5.71
CA SER A 91 -6.69 9.07 6.11
C SER A 91 -5.73 9.32 4.94
N VAL A 92 -6.19 9.30 3.70
CA VAL A 92 -5.36 9.62 2.53
C VAL A 92 -5.32 11.13 2.30
N TYR A 93 -4.12 11.70 2.37
CA TYR A 93 -3.83 13.09 2.03
C TYR A 93 -3.94 13.33 0.52
N GLU A 94 -3.26 12.51 -0.26
CA GLU A 94 -3.13 12.70 -1.71
C GLU A 94 -3.06 11.37 -2.44
N THR A 95 -3.59 11.32 -3.66
CA THR A 95 -3.44 10.17 -4.56
C THR A 95 -2.89 10.61 -5.90
N ARG A 96 -1.77 10.04 -6.31
CA ARG A 96 -1.20 10.24 -7.65
C ARG A 96 -1.23 8.97 -8.45
N GLN A 97 -1.48 9.12 -9.75
CA GLN A 97 -1.45 8.02 -10.69
C GLN A 97 -0.55 8.37 -11.87
N CYS A 98 0.24 7.41 -12.30
CA CYS A 98 0.97 7.50 -13.56
C CYS A 98 0.76 6.28 -14.44
N PHE A 99 0.97 6.48 -15.74
CA PHE A 99 1.02 5.43 -16.73
C PHE A 99 2.41 5.35 -17.34
N VAL A 100 3.00 4.16 -17.35
CA VAL A 100 4.30 3.87 -17.95
C VAL A 100 4.17 2.86 -19.08
N LYS A 101 4.96 3.04 -20.14
CA LYS A 101 5.00 2.14 -21.30
C LYS A 101 6.44 1.90 -21.73
N GLY A 102 6.83 0.63 -21.86
CA GLY A 102 8.12 0.23 -22.41
C GLY A 102 8.25 0.56 -23.89
N THR A 103 9.48 0.72 -24.35
CA THR A 103 9.80 0.96 -25.77
C THR A 103 10.16 -0.30 -26.52
N LYS A 104 10.30 -1.44 -25.82
CA LYS A 104 10.57 -2.75 -26.44
C LYS A 104 9.35 -3.64 -26.34
N THR A 105 9.11 -4.41 -27.37
CA THR A 105 7.94 -5.30 -27.46
C THR A 105 8.17 -6.53 -26.60
N ILE A 106 7.10 -7.11 -26.05
CA ILE A 106 7.16 -8.33 -25.23
C ILE A 106 7.53 -9.54 -26.09
N ILE A 107 7.03 -9.57 -27.32
CA ILE A 107 7.29 -10.62 -28.31
C ILE A 107 8.13 -10.01 -29.44
N SER A 108 9.15 -10.75 -29.89
CA SER A 108 9.96 -10.37 -31.05
C SER A 108 9.05 -10.22 -32.27
N LYS A 109 9.09 -9.05 -32.94
CA LYS A 109 8.24 -8.67 -34.08
C LYS A 109 6.73 -8.49 -33.80
N GLY A 110 6.30 -8.40 -32.54
CA GLY A 110 4.90 -8.07 -32.20
C GLY A 110 4.70 -6.59 -31.84
N ASP A 111 3.45 -6.12 -31.78
CA ASP A 111 3.14 -4.71 -31.43
C ASP A 111 2.72 -4.50 -29.97
N THR A 112 2.96 -5.51 -29.13
CA THR A 112 2.58 -5.48 -27.73
C THR A 112 3.73 -4.99 -26.87
N TYR A 113 3.57 -3.81 -26.29
CA TYR A 113 4.55 -3.18 -25.40
C TYR A 113 4.15 -3.35 -23.93
N PRO A 114 5.10 -3.64 -23.03
CA PRO A 114 4.80 -3.76 -21.63
C PRO A 114 4.39 -2.41 -21.07
N ARG A 115 3.34 -2.39 -20.25
CA ARG A 115 2.79 -1.16 -19.69
C ARG A 115 2.23 -1.42 -18.30
N ALA A 116 2.21 -0.38 -17.48
CA ALA A 116 1.63 -0.44 -16.16
C ALA A 116 1.01 0.90 -15.76
N THR A 117 -0.03 0.81 -14.95
CA THR A 117 -0.55 1.93 -14.17
C THR A 117 0.00 1.79 -12.76
N ILE A 118 0.55 2.85 -12.22
CA ILE A 118 1.09 2.89 -10.85
C ILE A 118 0.37 3.99 -10.10
N VAL A 119 -0.11 3.67 -8.91
CA VAL A 119 -0.81 4.61 -8.03
C VAL A 119 -0.04 4.71 -6.72
N GLU A 120 0.24 5.94 -6.30
CA GLU A 120 0.78 6.28 -4.99
C GLU A 120 -0.36 6.87 -4.14
N TYR A 121 -0.60 6.25 -3.00
CA TYR A 121 -1.49 6.73 -1.95
C TYR A 121 -0.64 7.29 -0.82
N ILE A 122 -0.73 8.59 -0.56
CA ILE A 122 0.01 9.29 0.50
C ILE A 122 -0.96 9.47 1.68
N PHE A 123 -0.65 8.87 2.82
CA PHE A 123 -1.47 8.95 4.02
C PHE A 123 -1.02 10.10 4.92
N ASN A 124 -1.96 10.61 5.72
CA ASN A 124 -1.69 11.62 6.75
C ASN A 124 -0.78 11.07 7.85
N THR A 125 -0.76 9.75 8.07
CA THR A 125 0.06 9.08 9.08
C THR A 125 0.65 7.77 8.57
N GLU A 126 1.81 7.38 9.09
CA GLU A 126 2.40 6.05 8.83
C GLU A 126 1.54 4.93 9.39
N GLU A 127 0.92 5.16 10.55
CA GLU A 127 0.01 4.21 11.19
C GLU A 127 -1.20 3.88 10.30
N ASP A 128 -1.83 4.89 9.70
CA ASP A 128 -2.95 4.67 8.79
C ASP A 128 -2.51 3.95 7.50
N ALA A 129 -1.32 4.27 6.98
CA ALA A 129 -0.76 3.58 5.82
C ALA A 129 -0.49 2.10 6.14
N LEU A 130 0.12 1.80 7.27
CA LEU A 130 0.42 0.44 7.73
C LEU A 130 -0.86 -0.37 7.91
N LYS A 131 -1.82 0.15 8.70
CA LYS A 131 -3.10 -0.53 8.93
C LYS A 131 -3.85 -0.81 7.63
N THR A 132 -3.89 0.17 6.73
CA THR A 132 -4.53 0.00 5.42
C THR A 132 -3.81 -1.05 4.59
N PHE A 133 -2.47 -1.04 4.57
CA PHE A 133 -1.67 -2.02 3.84
C PHE A 133 -1.88 -3.45 4.36
N GLU A 134 -1.94 -3.64 5.68
CA GLU A 134 -2.22 -4.93 6.31
C GLU A 134 -3.63 -5.44 5.96
N GLN A 135 -4.65 -4.59 6.06
CA GLN A 135 -6.03 -4.93 5.67
C GLN A 135 -6.12 -5.36 4.19
N LEU A 136 -5.46 -4.61 3.30
CA LEU A 136 -5.44 -4.90 1.87
C LEU A 136 -4.67 -6.20 1.58
N ASN A 137 -3.58 -6.48 2.28
CA ASN A 137 -2.84 -7.73 2.13
C ASN A 137 -3.63 -8.94 2.64
N GLU A 138 -4.38 -8.78 3.73
CA GLU A 138 -5.26 -9.84 4.22
C GLU A 138 -6.34 -10.16 3.19
N LEU A 139 -7.01 -9.14 2.65
CA LEU A 139 -8.00 -9.30 1.57
C LEU A 139 -7.41 -10.00 0.34
N ARG A 140 -6.15 -9.70 0.02
CA ARG A 140 -5.44 -10.27 -1.13
C ARG A 140 -5.07 -11.74 -0.97
N LYS A 141 -5.04 -12.29 0.25
CA LYS A 141 -4.77 -13.73 0.47
C LYS A 141 -5.87 -14.60 -0.12
N ASP A 142 -7.11 -14.14 -0.07
CA ASP A 142 -8.22 -14.79 -0.75
C ASP A 142 -8.29 -14.37 -2.22
N LYS A 143 -7.81 -15.24 -3.10
CA LYS A 143 -7.83 -15.00 -4.54
C LYS A 143 -9.26 -14.88 -5.11
N SER A 144 -10.22 -15.57 -4.51
CA SER A 144 -11.62 -15.54 -4.96
C SER A 144 -12.27 -14.18 -4.68
N ILE A 145 -11.85 -13.51 -3.60
CA ILE A 145 -12.30 -12.15 -3.28
C ILE A 145 -11.48 -11.13 -4.08
N TRP A 146 -10.15 -11.30 -4.13
CA TRP A 146 -9.26 -10.35 -4.79
C TRP A 146 -9.53 -10.17 -6.28
N ILE A 147 -10.05 -11.20 -6.97
CA ILE A 147 -10.41 -11.09 -8.39
C ILE A 147 -11.50 -10.03 -8.65
N HIS A 148 -12.34 -9.72 -7.65
CA HIS A 148 -13.33 -8.64 -7.74
C HIS A 148 -12.65 -7.27 -7.67
N VAL A 149 -11.58 -7.15 -6.89
CA VAL A 149 -10.79 -5.92 -6.70
C VAL A 149 -9.87 -5.67 -7.89
N SER A 150 -9.14 -6.70 -8.34
CA SER A 150 -8.21 -6.57 -9.45
C SER A 150 -8.06 -7.85 -10.26
N LYS A 151 -8.49 -7.77 -11.52
CA LYS A 151 -8.40 -8.86 -12.50
C LYS A 151 -7.03 -8.97 -13.18
N SER A 152 -6.23 -7.91 -13.10
CA SER A 152 -4.93 -7.81 -13.76
C SER A 152 -3.79 -8.13 -12.80
N PRO A 153 -2.67 -8.70 -13.28
CA PRO A 153 -1.52 -8.96 -12.43
C PRO A 153 -0.99 -7.68 -11.79
N ASN A 154 -0.85 -7.71 -10.47
CA ASN A 154 -0.58 -6.54 -9.66
C ASN A 154 0.41 -6.81 -8.52
N SER A 155 0.99 -5.73 -8.02
CA SER A 155 1.70 -5.72 -6.75
C SER A 155 1.35 -4.49 -5.93
N MET A 156 1.67 -4.58 -4.65
CA MET A 156 1.48 -3.50 -3.70
C MET A 156 2.64 -3.52 -2.71
N PHE A 157 3.16 -2.35 -2.33
CA PHE A 157 4.13 -2.23 -1.26
C PHE A 157 3.95 -0.94 -0.47
N LEU A 158 4.41 -0.99 0.79
CA LEU A 158 4.42 0.13 1.73
C LEU A 158 5.83 0.71 1.83
N GLU A 159 5.93 2.04 1.92
CA GLU A 159 7.14 2.78 2.25
C GLU A 159 6.74 4.04 3.03
N ASP A 160 7.14 4.12 4.29
CA ASP A 160 6.72 5.17 5.24
C ASP A 160 5.17 5.27 5.26
N ASN A 161 4.63 6.48 5.08
CA ASN A 161 3.21 6.79 4.96
C ASN A 161 2.64 6.58 3.54
N ARG A 162 3.27 5.76 2.67
CA ARG A 162 2.85 5.60 1.27
C ARG A 162 2.59 4.16 0.88
N ILE A 163 1.45 3.92 0.26
CA ILE A 163 1.18 2.67 -0.44
C ILE A 163 1.34 2.89 -1.93
N TYR A 164 2.15 2.06 -2.58
CA TYR A 164 2.27 1.99 -4.02
C TYR A 164 1.52 0.76 -4.53
N TYR A 165 0.59 0.97 -5.46
CA TYR A 165 -0.13 -0.09 -6.13
C TYR A 165 0.22 -0.10 -7.62
N ILE A 166 0.74 -1.23 -8.11
CA ILE A 166 1.20 -1.40 -9.49
C ILE A 166 0.27 -2.39 -10.18
N LEU A 167 -0.38 -1.93 -11.25
CA LEU A 167 -1.22 -2.73 -12.11
C LEU A 167 -0.56 -2.88 -13.48
N SER A 168 -0.04 -4.07 -13.78
CA SER A 168 0.36 -4.39 -15.16
C SER A 168 -0.90 -4.66 -16.01
N GLY A 169 -0.77 -4.69 -17.33
CA GLY A 169 -1.90 -4.87 -18.26
C GLY A 169 -2.64 -6.22 -18.14
N GLY A 170 -2.83 -6.91 -19.26
CA GLY A 170 -3.48 -8.23 -19.24
C GLY A 170 -2.56 -9.32 -18.66
N TRP A 171 -3.10 -10.54 -18.51
CA TRP A 171 -2.32 -11.71 -18.04
C TRP A 171 -1.10 -12.04 -18.91
N TYR A 172 -1.13 -11.70 -20.21
CA TYR A 172 0.02 -11.79 -21.11
C TYR A 172 1.19 -10.86 -20.73
N MET A 173 0.97 -9.93 -19.78
CA MET A 173 1.98 -9.07 -19.17
C MET A 173 2.38 -9.54 -17.76
N SER A 174 2.08 -10.80 -17.41
CA SER A 174 2.45 -11.35 -16.10
C SER A 174 3.96 -11.22 -15.83
N GLY A 175 4.30 -10.90 -14.59
CA GLY A 175 5.69 -10.68 -14.15
C GLY A 175 6.17 -9.23 -14.23
N ILE A 176 5.66 -8.41 -15.16
CA ILE A 176 6.08 -7.00 -15.32
C ILE A 176 5.88 -6.18 -14.03
N TYR A 177 4.77 -6.39 -13.34
CA TYR A 177 4.49 -5.70 -12.08
C TYR A 177 5.56 -5.97 -11.00
N LYS A 178 6.13 -7.20 -10.95
CA LYS A 178 7.20 -7.56 -10.00
C LYS A 178 8.52 -6.87 -10.35
N GLU A 179 8.84 -6.81 -11.64
CA GLU A 179 10.05 -6.11 -12.12
C GLU A 179 9.97 -4.62 -11.79
N ILE A 180 8.83 -3.98 -12.06
CA ILE A 180 8.57 -2.58 -11.74
C ILE A 180 8.66 -2.35 -10.23
N GLU A 181 7.99 -3.17 -9.42
CA GLU A 181 8.02 -3.08 -7.96
C GLU A 181 9.46 -3.12 -7.43
N ARG A 182 10.22 -4.14 -7.83
CA ARG A 182 11.61 -4.32 -7.39
C ARG A 182 12.45 -3.09 -7.73
N LYS A 183 12.27 -2.51 -8.92
CA LYS A 183 13.03 -1.33 -9.33
C LYS A 183 12.59 -0.06 -8.59
N MET A 184 11.30 0.08 -8.26
CA MET A 184 10.79 1.22 -7.50
C MET A 184 11.24 1.22 -6.04
N LYS A 185 11.47 0.04 -5.46
CA LYS A 185 11.95 -0.14 -4.08
C LYS A 185 13.43 0.19 -3.85
N LEU A 186 14.25 0.24 -4.91
CA LEU A 186 15.67 0.58 -4.75
C LEU A 186 15.80 2.03 -4.26
N GLN A 187 16.57 2.27 -3.20
CA GLN A 187 16.80 3.62 -2.68
C GLN A 187 17.77 4.38 -3.57
#